data_AF-A0A5B0BNN9-F1
#
_entry.id   AF-A0A5B0BNN9-F1
#
_cell.length_a   1.000
_cell.length_b   1.000
_cell.length_c   1.000
_cell.angle_alpha   90.00
_cell.angle_beta   90.00
_cell.angle_gamma   90.00
#
_symmetry.space_group_name_H-M   'P 1'
#
loop_
_entity.id
_entity.type
_entity.pdbx_description
1 polymer ?
#
loop_
_entity_poly.entity_id
_entity_poly.type
_entity_poly.pdbx_seq_one_letter_code
_entity_poly.pdbx_strand_id
1 'polypeptide(L)' 'MAPARGTAVQDHVALAEIELCGDLIIAASTAHEDRLSPDRIDEVLKAAEERFLEKHGADAAR' A
#
# COMPACT_ATOMS: atom_id res chain seq x y z
N MET A 1 8.92 -23.64 -29.03
CA MET A 1 8.18 -23.12 -27.87
C MET A 1 8.51 -24.00 -26.67
N ALA A 2 9.09 -23.44 -25.61
CA ALA A 2 9.31 -24.16 -24.36
C ALA A 2 7.97 -24.30 -23.59
N PRO A 3 7.72 -25.39 -22.86
CA PRO A 3 6.41 -25.62 -22.26
C PRO A 3 6.22 -24.68 -21.07
N ALA A 4 5.27 -23.75 -21.19
CA ALA A 4 4.76 -22.95 -20.08
C ALA A 4 3.85 -23.84 -19.20
N ARG A 5 4.44 -24.84 -18.55
CA ARG A 5 3.71 -25.82 -17.72
C ARG A 5 3.51 -25.38 -16.27
N GLY A 6 3.98 -24.19 -15.91
CA GLY A 6 3.77 -23.56 -14.60
C GLY A 6 2.99 -22.24 -14.63
N THR A 7 2.65 -21.70 -15.80
CA THR A 7 2.09 -20.34 -15.90
C THR A 7 0.57 -20.32 -15.83
N ALA A 8 -0.15 -21.28 -16.41
CA ALA A 8 -1.63 -21.25 -16.42
C ALA A 8 -2.26 -21.26 -15.01
N VAL A 9 -1.57 -21.82 -14.00
CA VAL A 9 -1.99 -21.77 -12.60
C VAL A 9 -1.60 -20.46 -11.91
N GLN A 10 -0.49 -19.85 -12.30
CA GLN A 10 -0.06 -18.56 -11.75
C GLN A 10 -0.82 -17.39 -12.40
N ASP A 11 -1.25 -17.55 -13.66
CA ASP A 11 -2.02 -16.56 -14.40
C ASP A 11 -3.38 -16.32 -13.74
N HIS A 12 -4.06 -17.35 -13.23
CA HIS A 12 -5.33 -17.13 -12.53
C HIS A 12 -5.17 -16.51 -11.14
N VAL A 13 -4.10 -16.82 -10.42
CA VAL A 13 -3.81 -16.19 -9.12
C VAL A 13 -3.50 -14.72 -9.33
N ALA A 14 -2.65 -14.40 -10.31
CA ALA A 14 -2.31 -13.02 -10.66
C ALA A 14 -3.55 -12.24 -11.15
N LEU A 15 -4.42 -12.86 -11.96
CA LEU A 15 -5.66 -12.24 -12.39
C LEU A 15 -6.61 -11.99 -11.21
N ALA A 16 -6.77 -12.96 -10.30
CA ALA A 16 -7.58 -12.79 -9.09
C ALA A 16 -7.02 -11.68 -8.18
N GLU A 17 -5.70 -11.54 -8.10
CA GLU A 17 -5.06 -10.46 -7.34
C GLU A 17 -5.27 -9.09 -8.00
N ILE A 18 -5.22 -9.00 -9.34
CA ILE A 18 -5.51 -7.77 -10.09
C ILE A 18 -6.97 -7.35 -9.89
N GLU A 19 -7.91 -8.29 -9.99
CA GLU A 19 -9.34 -8.04 -9.74
C GLU A 19 -9.57 -7.54 -8.31
N LEU A 20 -9.00 -8.22 -7.32
CA LEU A 20 -9.07 -7.82 -5.92
C LEU A 20 -8.45 -6.42 -5.68
N CYS A 21 -7.27 -6.14 -6.26
CA CYS A 21 -6.64 -4.84 -6.16
C CYS A 21 -7.52 -3.73 -6.77
N GLY A 22 -8.16 -4.00 -7.91
CA GLY A 22 -9.10 -3.08 -8.54
C GLY A 22 -10.28 -2.73 -7.64
N ASP A 23 -10.90 -3.74 -7.03
CA ASP A 23 -12.02 -3.57 -6.11
C ASP A 23 -11.63 -2.76 -4.86
N LEU A 24 -10.44 -3.02 -4.30
CA LEU A 24 -9.93 -2.28 -3.14
C LEU A 24 -9.62 -0.81 -3.46
N ILE A 25 -9.10 -0.50 -4.65
CA ILE A 25 -8.86 0.89 -5.08
C ILE A 25 -10.19 1.63 -5.20
N ILE A 26 -11.21 1.00 -5.80
CA ILE A 26 -12.54 1.59 -5.93
C ILE A 26 -13.16 1.79 -4.55
N ALA A 27 -13.12 0.77 -3.69
CA ALA A 27 -13.63 0.86 -2.32
C ALA A 27 -12.95 1.98 -1.52
N ALA A 28 -11.61 2.09 -1.59
CA ALA A 28 -10.86 3.15 -0.93
C ALA A 28 -11.16 4.55 -1.51
N SER A 29 -11.34 4.66 -2.83
CA SER A 29 -11.62 5.95 -3.49
C SER A 29 -13.06 6.42 -3.33
N THR A 30 -13.99 5.48 -3.09
CA THR A 30 -15.42 5.75 -2.85
C THR A 30 -15.76 5.77 -1.37
N ALA A 31 -14.85 5.31 -0.51
CA ALA A 31 -14.97 5.50 0.93
C ALA A 31 -15.18 6.99 1.21
N HIS A 32 -16.30 7.32 1.84
CA HIS A 32 -16.66 8.67 2.23
C HIS A 32 -15.86 9.10 3.45
N GLU A 33 -14.53 9.08 3.33
CA GLU A 33 -13.66 9.66 4.33
C GLU A 33 -13.51 11.14 3.99
N ASP A 34 -13.93 12.00 4.91
CA ASP A 34 -13.67 13.42 4.77
C ASP A 34 -12.17 13.64 4.68
N ARG A 35 -11.74 14.48 3.74
CA ARG A 35 -10.33 14.91 3.69
C ARG A 35 -9.96 15.44 5.07
N LEU A 36 -8.80 14.99 5.57
CA LEU A 36 -8.24 15.52 6.81
C LEU A 36 -8.21 17.05 6.73
N SER A 37 -8.55 17.70 7.84
CA SER A 37 -8.31 19.14 7.95
C SER A 37 -6.80 19.43 7.85
N PRO A 38 -6.39 20.63 7.40
CA PRO A 38 -4.98 21.01 7.35
C PRO A 38 -4.24 20.75 8.66
N ASP A 39 -4.82 21.10 9.80
CA ASP A 39 -4.22 20.87 11.12
C ASP A 39 -3.98 19.37 11.40
N ARG A 40 -4.93 18.50 11.02
CA ARG A 40 -4.79 17.05 11.15
C ARG A 40 -3.76 16.47 10.19
N ILE A 41 -3.60 17.07 9.00
CA ILE A 41 -2.54 16.70 8.06
C ILE A 41 -1.19 17.00 8.69
N ASP A 42 -1.02 18.18 9.28
CA ASP A 42 0.23 18.58 9.93
C ASP A 42 0.58 17.64 11.11
N GLU A 43 -0.41 17.25 11.92
CA GLU A 43 -0.24 16.25 12.99
C GLU A 43 0.24 14.89 12.44
N VAL A 44 -0.39 14.40 11.37
CA VAL A 44 -0.03 13.11 10.74
C VAL A 44 1.37 13.18 10.13
N LEU A 45 1.72 14.30 9.47
CA LEU A 45 3.05 14.50 8.89
C LEU A 45 4.13 14.49 9.97
N LYS A 46 3.90 15.17 11.09
CA LYS A 46 4.81 15.17 12.22
C LYS A 46 4.97 13.77 12.83
N ALA A 47 3.87 13.06 13.07
CA ALA A 47 3.92 11.69 13.57
C ALA A 47 4.63 10.72 12.61
N ALA A 48 4.48 10.92 11.29
CA ALA A 48 5.18 10.15 10.28
C ALA A 48 6.70 10.42 10.28
N GLU A 49 7.10 11.69 10.44
CA GLU A 49 8.50 12.09 10.58
C GLU A 49 9.14 11.50 11.84
N GLU A 50 8.47 11.58 12.99
CA GLU A 50 8.94 10.99 14.25
C GLU A 50 9.18 9.48 14.09
N ARG A 51 8.22 8.75 13.53
CA ARG A 51 8.33 7.31 13.26
C ARG A 51 9.44 6.97 12.26
N PHE A 52 9.65 7.83 11.27
CA PHE A 52 10.72 7.66 10.29
C PHE A 52 12.10 7.81 10.96
N LEU A 53 12.25 8.82 11.81
CA LEU A 53 13.47 9.07 12.59
C LEU A 53 13.71 7.99 13.64
N GLU A 54 12.69 7.47 14.30
CA GLU A 54 12.82 6.33 15.22
C GLU A 54 13.35 5.10 14.49
N LYS A 55 12.78 4.79 13.32
CA LYS A 55 13.17 3.63 12.52
C LYS A 55 14.59 3.76 11.96
N HIS A 56 14.91 4.90 11.35
CA HIS A 56 16.17 5.10 10.63
C HIS A 56 17.29 5.69 11.48
N GLY A 57 16.97 6.37 12.59
CA GLY A 57 17.92 6.75 13.62
C GLY A 57 18.41 5.55 14.41
N ALA A 58 17.56 4.54 14.63
CA ALA A 58 17.98 3.24 15.17
C ALA A 58 18.91 2.48 14.21
N ASP A 59 18.68 2.58 12.89
CA ASP A 59 19.56 1.99 11.87
C ASP A 59 20.94 2.70 11.81
N ALA A 60 21.01 4.01 12.07
CA ALA A 60 22.24 4.78 12.08
C ALA A 60 23.10 4.60 13.35
N ALA A 61 22.52 4.05 14.42
CA ALA A 61 23.20 3.77 15.70
C ALA A 61 23.77 2.34 15.80
N ARG A 62 23.67 1.55 14.73
CA ARG A 62 24.18 0.17 14.61
C ARG A 62 25.44 0.11 13.75
#